data_AF-A0A2V2FBW6-F1
#
_entry.id   AF-A0A2V2FBW6-F1
#
_cell.length_a   1.000
_cell.length_b   1.000
_cell.length_c   1.000
_cell.angle_alpha   90.00
_cell.angle_beta   90.00
_cell.angle_gamma   90.00
#
_symmetry.space_group_name_H-M   'P 1'
#
loop_
_entity.id
_entity.type
_entity.pdbx_description
1 polymer ?
#
loop_
_entity_poly.entity_id
_entity_poly.type
_entity_poly.pdbx_seq_one_letter_code
_entity_poly.pdbx_strand_id
1 'polypeptide(L)'
;MTENKLAKKLLNAVWEEDLNAAELAIYEGADPSWIFNGYPLLIHAVFTRNEAMVTLLIDHGANQCAEALGFALEQGIGCVVGALAYRGIIPKTYETPEAFGPLPHRYAPLDLFC
;
A
#
# COMPACT_ATOMS: atom_id res chain seq x y z
N MET A 1 1.63 6.15 -28.04
CA MET A 1 0.67 7.22 -27.66
C MET A 1 -0.57 6.69 -26.91
N THR A 2 -0.85 5.39 -26.94
CA THR A 2 -2.03 4.76 -26.31
C THR A 2 -1.89 4.53 -24.80
N GLU A 3 -0.71 4.15 -24.33
CA GLU A 3 -0.41 3.85 -22.92
C GLU A 3 -0.74 5.03 -21.98
N ASN A 4 -0.35 6.24 -22.37
CA ASN A 4 -0.62 7.47 -21.61
C ASN A 4 -2.11 7.86 -21.58
N LYS A 5 -2.93 7.34 -22.51
CA LYS A 5 -4.38 7.58 -22.55
C LYS A 5 -5.11 6.63 -21.59
N LEU A 6 -4.70 5.37 -21.57
CA LEU A 6 -5.24 4.34 -20.66
C LEU A 6 -4.89 4.66 -19.20
N ALA A 7 -3.64 5.06 -18.93
CA ALA A 7 -3.22 5.44 -17.59
C ALA A 7 -3.99 6.66 -17.04
N LYS A 8 -4.28 7.65 -17.90
CA LYS A 8 -5.15 8.79 -17.55
C LYS A 8 -6.61 8.39 -17.35
N LYS A 9 -7.12 7.43 -18.13
CA LYS A 9 -8.48 6.89 -17.95
C LYS A 9 -8.61 6.21 -16.58
N LEU A 10 -7.61 5.43 -16.20
CA LEU A 10 -7.53 4.81 -14.89
C LEU A 10 -7.42 5.86 -13.76
N LEU A 11 -6.56 6.87 -13.92
CA LEU A 11 -6.46 7.97 -12.96
C LEU A 11 -7.79 8.69 -12.74
N ASN A 12 -8.51 9.02 -13.82
CA ASN A 12 -9.82 9.66 -13.71
C ASN A 12 -10.81 8.75 -12.97
N ALA A 13 -10.83 7.44 -13.26
CA ALA A 13 -11.69 6.50 -12.55
C ALA A 13 -11.39 6.44 -11.04
N VAL A 14 -10.12 6.54 -10.64
CA VAL A 14 -9.72 6.62 -9.22
C VAL A 14 -10.26 7.89 -8.55
N TRP A 15 -10.20 9.04 -9.23
CA TRP A 15 -10.71 10.32 -8.70
C TRP A 15 -12.24 10.39 -8.64
N GLU A 16 -12.92 9.77 -9.60
CA GLU A 16 -14.38 9.66 -9.64
C GLU A 16 -14.91 8.50 -8.76
N GLU A 17 -14.01 7.75 -8.10
CA GLU A 17 -14.32 6.59 -7.27
C GLU A 17 -15.10 5.46 -7.99
N ASP A 18 -14.97 5.39 -9.31
CA ASP A 18 -15.65 4.41 -10.16
C ASP A 18 -14.84 3.12 -10.31
N LEU A 19 -15.19 2.12 -9.51
CA LEU A 19 -14.55 0.80 -9.52
C LEU A 19 -14.68 0.09 -10.87
N ASN A 20 -15.83 0.22 -11.55
CA ASN A 20 -16.07 -0.48 -12.82
C ASN A 20 -15.22 0.13 -13.93
N ALA A 21 -15.12 1.46 -13.96
CA ALA A 21 -14.28 2.16 -14.92
C ALA A 21 -12.79 1.87 -14.68
N ALA A 22 -12.38 1.75 -13.41
CA ALA A 22 -11.02 1.36 -13.05
C ALA A 22 -10.70 -0.07 -13.49
N GLU A 23 -11.57 -1.03 -13.19
CA GLU A 23 -11.42 -2.43 -13.61
C GLU A 23 -11.32 -2.56 -15.13
N LEU A 24 -12.20 -1.87 -15.86
CA LEU A 24 -12.18 -1.86 -17.32
C LEU A 24 -10.87 -1.27 -17.87
N ALA A 25 -10.37 -0.18 -17.28
CA ALA A 25 -9.13 0.43 -17.72
C ALA A 25 -7.92 -0.50 -17.49
N ILE A 26 -7.87 -1.21 -16.36
CA ILE A 26 -6.84 -2.21 -16.09
C ILE A 26 -6.96 -3.38 -17.07
N TYR A 27 -8.19 -3.85 -17.35
CA TYR A 27 -8.43 -4.92 -18.32
C TYR A 27 -8.01 -4.53 -19.76
N GLU A 28 -8.15 -3.25 -20.11
CA GLU A 28 -7.64 -2.68 -21.37
C GLU A 28 -6.10 -2.57 -21.41
N GLY A 29 -5.41 -2.86 -20.30
CA GLY A 29 -3.95 -2.83 -20.17
C GLY A 29 -3.39 -1.56 -19.52
N ALA A 30 -4.20 -0.81 -18.76
CA ALA A 30 -3.67 0.27 -17.93
C ALA A 30 -2.81 -0.31 -16.80
N ASP A 31 -1.64 0.30 -16.59
CA ASP A 31 -0.72 -0.09 -15.52
C ASP A 31 -1.21 0.45 -14.16
N PRO A 32 -1.56 -0.41 -13.19
CA PRO A 32 -1.99 0.01 -11.86
C PRO A 32 -0.84 0.58 -11.01
N SER A 33 0.41 0.35 -11.42
CA SER A 33 1.63 0.85 -10.77
C SER A 33 2.15 2.15 -11.38
N TRP A 34 1.36 2.80 -12.24
CA TRP A 34 1.73 4.04 -12.91
C TRP A 34 2.03 5.18 -11.93
N ILE A 35 3.07 5.96 -12.23
CA ILE A 35 3.49 7.12 -11.44
C ILE A 35 3.03 8.38 -12.17
N PHE A 36 2.17 9.15 -11.52
CA PHE A 36 1.67 10.42 -12.02
C PHE A 36 2.14 11.57 -11.13
N ASN A 37 2.77 12.57 -11.75
CA ASN A 37 3.29 13.75 -11.04
C ASN A 37 4.21 13.42 -9.84
N GLY A 38 4.98 12.34 -9.94
CA GLY A 38 5.88 11.86 -8.89
C GLY A 38 5.21 11.00 -7.80
N TYR A 39 3.90 10.79 -7.86
CA TYR A 39 3.18 9.94 -6.92
C TYR A 39 2.64 8.68 -7.62
N PRO A 40 2.78 7.49 -7.00
CA PRO A 40 2.12 6.28 -7.46
C PRO A 40 0.60 6.45 -7.49
N LEU A 41 -0.06 5.82 -8.45
CA LEU A 41 -1.52 5.81 -8.56
C LEU A 41 -2.20 5.33 -7.27
N LEU A 42 -1.58 4.37 -6.58
CA LEU A 42 -2.07 3.85 -5.31
C LEU A 42 -2.20 4.94 -4.23
N ILE A 43 -1.31 5.94 -4.21
CA ILE A 43 -1.41 7.08 -3.27
C ILE A 43 -2.64 7.95 -3.57
N HIS A 44 -2.99 8.11 -4.84
CA HIS A 44 -4.22 8.83 -5.22
C HIS A 44 -5.47 8.10 -4.72
N ALA A 45 -5.51 6.77 -4.81
CA ALA A 45 -6.62 5.96 -4.27
C ALA A 45 -6.66 5.99 -2.72
N VAL A 46 -5.50 6.07 -2.06
CA VAL A 46 -5.43 6.27 -0.61
C VAL A 46 -5.98 7.65 -0.21
N PHE A 47 -5.70 8.69 -1.01
CA PHE A 47 -6.18 10.04 -0.74
C PHE A 47 -7.71 10.15 -0.83
N THR A 48 -8.35 9.43 -1.77
CA THR A 48 -9.82 9.34 -1.85
C THR A 48 -10.42 8.48 -0.74
N ARG A 49 -9.59 7.82 0.09
CA ARG A 49 -9.99 6.97 1.23
C ARG A 49 -10.87 5.79 0.83
N ASN A 50 -10.80 5.39 -0.44
CA ASN A 50 -11.61 4.34 -0.99
C ASN A 50 -10.89 2.99 -0.87
N GLU A 51 -11.21 2.24 0.19
CA GLU A 51 -10.61 0.94 0.47
C GLU A 51 -10.83 -0.07 -0.67
N ALA A 52 -12.00 -0.05 -1.31
CA ALA A 52 -12.31 -0.95 -2.42
C ALA A 52 -11.42 -0.66 -3.64
N MET A 53 -11.18 0.62 -3.95
CA MET A 53 -10.30 1.03 -5.04
C MET A 53 -8.85 0.62 -4.77
N VAL A 54 -8.36 0.85 -3.55
CA VAL A 54 -7.02 0.43 -3.12
C VAL A 54 -6.88 -1.09 -3.25
N THR A 55 -7.89 -1.84 -2.80
CA THR A 55 -7.90 -3.30 -2.87
C THR A 55 -7.85 -3.79 -4.31
N LEU A 56 -8.66 -3.20 -5.19
CA LEU A 56 -8.69 -3.54 -6.63
C LEU A 56 -7.31 -3.32 -7.27
N LEU A 57 -6.67 -2.18 -7.01
CA LEU A 57 -5.33 -1.89 -7.54
C LEU A 57 -4.27 -2.90 -7.04
N ILE A 58 -4.32 -3.28 -5.77
CA ILE A 58 -3.41 -4.29 -5.19
C ILE A 58 -3.65 -5.66 -5.82
N ASP A 59 -4.91 -6.09 -5.94
CA ASP A 59 -5.28 -7.39 -6.50
C ASP A 59 -4.84 -7.49 -7.99
N HIS A 60 -4.76 -6.36 -8.70
CA HIS A 60 -4.23 -6.26 -10.06
C HIS A 60 -2.71 -6.02 -10.17
N GLY A 61 -1.97 -6.07 -9.06
CA GLY A 61 -0.50 -6.06 -9.07
C GLY A 61 0.16 -4.70 -8.83
N ALA A 62 -0.50 -3.76 -8.14
CA ALA A 62 0.15 -2.52 -7.72
C ALA A 62 1.28 -2.77 -6.71
N ASN A 63 2.50 -2.31 -7.02
CA ASN A 63 3.70 -2.63 -6.25
C ASN A 63 4.08 -1.59 -5.18
N GLN A 64 3.58 -0.35 -5.25
CA GLN A 64 3.97 0.74 -4.35
C GLN A 64 3.21 0.75 -3.02
N CYS A 65 2.97 -0.45 -2.45
CA CYS A 65 2.20 -0.62 -1.23
C CYS A 65 2.92 -0.05 0.01
N ALA A 66 4.25 -0.09 0.04
CA ALA A 66 5.05 0.43 1.16
C ALA A 66 4.98 1.97 1.25
N GLU A 67 5.13 2.65 0.12
CA GLU A 67 5.01 4.11 0.01
C GLU A 67 3.59 4.56 0.33
N ALA A 68 2.59 3.86 -0.19
CA ALA A 68 1.19 4.15 0.10
C ALA A 68 0.83 3.92 1.58
N LEU A 69 1.38 2.89 2.22
CA LEU A 69 1.18 2.66 3.66
C LEU A 69 1.83 3.78 4.49
N GLY A 70 3.06 4.17 4.16
CA GLY A 70 3.74 5.29 4.84
C GLY A 70 2.90 6.56 4.79
N PHE A 71 2.41 6.90 3.58
CA PHE A 71 1.54 8.05 3.39
C PHE A 71 0.22 7.94 4.18
N ALA A 72 -0.44 6.78 4.16
CA ALA A 72 -1.69 6.57 4.90
C ALA A 72 -1.51 6.78 6.40
N LEU A 73 -0.39 6.31 6.96
CA LEU A 73 -0.06 6.47 8.38
C LEU A 73 0.26 7.93 8.74
N GLU A 74 1.05 8.61 7.92
CA GLU A 74 1.39 10.03 8.13
C GLU A 74 0.16 10.94 8.07
N GLN A 75 -0.79 10.64 7.17
CA GLN A 75 -2.02 11.40 7.01
C GLN A 75 -3.15 10.96 7.97
N GLY A 76 -2.94 9.91 8.78
CA GLY A 76 -3.95 9.38 9.70
C GLY A 76 -5.14 8.71 9.01
N ILE A 77 -4.96 8.18 7.80
CA ILE A 77 -6.00 7.52 7.00
C ILE A 77 -6.06 6.02 7.37
N GLY A 78 -6.68 5.73 8.51
CA GLY A 78 -6.72 4.36 9.05
C GLY A 78 -7.54 3.34 8.26
N CYS A 79 -8.52 3.78 7.44
CA CYS A 79 -9.41 2.87 6.72
C CYS A 79 -8.69 1.98 5.70
N VAL A 80 -7.67 2.52 5.03
CA VAL A 80 -6.92 1.79 3.98
C VAL A 80 -5.71 1.01 4.52
N VAL A 81 -5.35 1.23 5.78
CA VAL A 81 -4.17 0.59 6.41
C VAL A 81 -4.33 -0.93 6.42
N GLY A 82 -5.54 -1.43 6.69
CA GLY A 82 -5.81 -2.87 6.66
C GLY A 82 -5.51 -3.49 5.29
N ALA A 83 -6.05 -2.88 4.22
CA ALA A 83 -5.81 -3.35 2.86
C ALA A 83 -4.31 -3.33 2.50
N LEU A 84 -3.62 -2.23 2.78
CA LEU A 84 -2.20 -2.07 2.44
C LEU A 84 -1.27 -2.97 3.27
N ALA A 85 -1.50 -3.07 4.58
CA ALA A 85 -0.64 -3.82 5.48
C ALA A 85 -0.78 -5.33 5.33
N TYR A 86 -2.00 -5.83 5.16
CA TYR A 86 -2.25 -7.28 5.12
C TYR A 86 -2.24 -7.87 3.70
N ARG A 87 -2.55 -7.09 2.67
CA ARG A 87 -2.52 -7.57 1.28
C ARG A 87 -1.31 -7.09 0.50
N GLY A 88 -0.86 -5.86 0.76
CA GLY A 88 0.22 -5.22 -0.01
C GLY A 88 1.62 -5.47 0.51
N ILE A 89 1.79 -5.74 1.81
CA ILE A 89 3.11 -5.87 2.44
C ILE A 89 3.22 -7.25 3.07
N ILE A 90 4.17 -8.05 2.59
CA ILE A 90 4.56 -9.29 3.28
C ILE A 90 5.20 -8.86 4.60
N PRO A 91 4.63 -9.21 5.78
CA PRO A 91 5.26 -8.90 7.05
C PRO A 91 6.64 -9.56 7.04
N LYS A 92 7.71 -8.78 7.23
CA LYS A 92 9.03 -9.38 7.45
C LYS A 92 8.97 -10.12 8.78
N THR A 93 8.90 -11.45 8.71
CA THR A 93 9.00 -12.30 9.89
C THR A 93 10.40 -12.14 10.46
N TYR A 94 10.51 -11.40 11.56
CA TYR A 94 11.77 -11.27 12.27
C TYR A 94 11.94 -12.50 13.16
N GLU A 95 12.79 -13.42 12.74
CA GLU A 95 13.27 -14.49 13.62
C GLU A 95 14.24 -13.89 14.62
N THR A 96 13.88 -13.96 15.90
CA THR A 96 14.66 -13.31 16.93
C THR A 96 15.90 -14.14 17.29
N PRO A 97 17.11 -13.55 17.39
CA PRO A 97 18.29 -14.28 17.83
C PRO A 97 18.14 -14.81 19.27
N GLU A 98 18.60 -16.04 19.52
CA GLU A 98 18.54 -16.71 20.83
C GLU A 98 19.25 -15.93 21.95
N ALA A 99 20.22 -15.10 21.59
CA ALA A 99 21.03 -14.30 22.52
C ALA A 99 20.21 -13.30 23.37
N PHE A 100 18.98 -12.96 22.97
CA PHE A 100 18.13 -12.02 23.72
C PHE A 100 17.36 -12.66 24.89
N GLY A 101 17.46 -13.98 25.09
CA GLY A 101 16.80 -14.69 26.19
C GLY A 101 15.26 -14.72 26.14
N PRO A 102 14.61 -15.43 27.07
CA PRO A 102 13.15 -15.50 27.15
C PRO A 102 12.53 -14.19 27.68
N LEU A 103 11.27 -13.93 27.31
CA LEU A 103 10.48 -12.82 27.87
C LEU A 103 10.32 -12.99 29.39
N PRO A 104 10.37 -11.92 30.21
CA PRO A 104 10.50 -10.50 29.86
C PRO A 104 11.94 -9.93 29.93
N HIS A 105 12.94 -10.76 30.27
CA HIS A 105 14.34 -10.32 30.47
C HIS A 105 15.00 -9.68 29.23
N ARG A 106 14.38 -9.82 28.06
CA ARG A 106 14.79 -9.25 26.76
C ARG A 106 14.98 -7.72 26.74
N TYR A 107 14.22 -6.94 27.53
CA TYR A 107 14.25 -5.47 27.47
C TYR A 107 14.83 -4.80 28.72
N ALA A 108 15.16 -5.61 29.74
CA ALA A 108 15.77 -5.15 30.97
C ALA A 108 16.79 -6.23 31.38
N PRO A 109 18.00 -6.23 30.79
CA PRO A 109 19.08 -7.04 31.32
C PRO A 109 19.36 -6.53 32.74
N LEU A 110 18.85 -7.26 33.73
CA LEU A 110 19.07 -6.95 35.15
C LEU A 110 20.57 -7.04 35.52
N ASP A 111 21.36 -7.69 34.65
CA ASP A 111 22.78 -7.98 34.87
C ASP A 111 23.75 -6.90 34.34
N LEU A 112 23.25 -5.80 33.75
CA LEU A 112 24.09 -4.70 33.25
C LEU A 112 24.41 -3.61 34.31
N PHE A 113 24.02 -3.85 35.56
CA PHE A 113 24.37 -3.02 36.72
C PHE A 113 25.05 -3.86 37.80
N CYS A 114 26.27 -4.34 37.54
CA CYS A 114 27.23 -4.78 38.55
C CYS A 114 28.63 -4.33 38.15
#